data_AF-A0A658NLM3-F1
#
_entry.id   AF-A0A658NLM3-F1
#
_cell.length_a   1.000
_cell.length_b   1.000
_cell.length_c   1.000
_cell.angle_alpha   90.00
_cell.angle_beta   90.00
_cell.angle_gamma   90.00
#
_symmetry.space_group_name_H-M   'P 1'
#
loop_
_entity.id
_entity.type
_entity.pdbx_description
1 polymer ?
#
loop_
_entity_poly.entity_id
_entity_poly.type
_entity_poly.pdbx_seq_one_letter_code
_entity_poly.pdbx_strand_id
1 'polypeptide(L)' 'MEVPLLDLKAQYKTIKSEVLAGISEVLDSQVCIGGPKVQELERRIAAVSECR' A
#
# COMPACT_ATOMS: atom_id res chain seq x y z
N MET A 1 -4.29 -21.37 -24.15
CA MET A 1 -4.14 -19.99 -23.63
C MET A 1 -4.81 -19.95 -22.28
N GLU A 2 -4.04 -19.84 -21.20
CA GLU A 2 -4.61 -19.50 -19.89
C GLU A 2 -4.63 -17.99 -19.78
N VAL A 3 -5.83 -17.40 -19.75
CA VAL A 3 -6.01 -15.97 -19.46
C VAL A 3 -6.31 -15.87 -17.97
N PRO A 4 -5.39 -15.34 -17.15
CA PRO A 4 -5.62 -15.22 -15.73
C PRO A 4 -6.69 -14.16 -15.45
N LEU A 5 -7.60 -14.45 -14.51
CA LEU A 5 -8.64 -13.52 -14.06
C LEU A 5 -8.04 -12.24 -13.44
N LEU A 6 -6.88 -12.37 -12.79
CA LEU A 6 -6.18 -11.27 -12.12
C LEU A 6 -4.67 -11.56 -12.08
N ASP A 7 -3.85 -10.64 -12.57
CA ASP A 7 -2.38 -10.76 -12.53
C ASP A 7 -1.76 -9.81 -11.51
N LEU A 8 -1.70 -10.28 -10.26
CA LEU A 8 -1.05 -9.56 -9.16
C LEU A 8 0.48 -9.45 -9.34
N LYS A 9 1.10 -10.34 -10.13
CA LYS A 9 2.55 -10.26 -10.40
C LYS A 9 2.84 -9.12 -11.35
N ALA A 10 2.05 -8.95 -12.40
CA ALA A 10 2.15 -7.80 -13.29
C ALA A 10 1.85 -6.50 -12.54
N GLN A 11 0.78 -6.46 -11.73
CA GLN A 11 0.47 -5.29 -10.89
C GLN A 11 1.64 -4.93 -9.97
N TYR A 12 2.15 -5.87 -9.17
CA TYR A 12 3.27 -5.60 -8.26
C TYR A 12 4.51 -5.08 -8.98
N LYS A 13 4.83 -5.62 -10.18
CA LYS A 13 5.96 -5.13 -10.98
C LYS A 13 5.85 -3.63 -11.30
N THR A 14 4.64 -3.10 -11.49
CA THR A 14 4.43 -1.68 -11.80
C THR A 14 4.62 -0.75 -10.60
N ILE A 15 4.41 -1.23 -9.37
CA ILE A 15 4.47 -0.43 -8.13
C ILE A 15 5.60 -0.86 -7.19
N LYS A 16 6.49 -1.75 -7.64
CA LYS A 16 7.47 -2.44 -6.79
C LYS A 16 8.38 -1.48 -6.02
N SER A 17 8.90 -0.45 -6.69
CA SER A 17 9.82 0.51 -6.09
C SER A 17 9.16 1.30 -4.96
N GLU A 18 7.95 1.80 -5.18
CA GLU A 18 7.18 2.56 -4.19
C GLU A 18 6.79 1.70 -2.99
N VAL A 19 6.35 0.46 -3.23
CA VAL A 19 6.03 -0.51 -2.16
C VAL A 19 7.25 -0.81 -1.31
N LEU A 20 8.41 -1.08 -1.93
CA LEU A 20 9.64 -1.36 -1.19
C LEU A 20 10.12 -0.16 -0.37
N ALA A 21 10.04 1.05 -0.92
CA ALA A 21 10.39 2.27 -0.19
C ALA A 21 9.48 2.45 1.04
N GLY A 22 8.16 2.31 0.88
CA GLY A 22 7.21 2.41 2.00
C GLY A 22 7.41 1.33 3.06
N ILE A 23 7.74 0.09 2.66
CA ILE A 23 8.07 -1.00 3.59
C ILE A 23 9.36 -0.68 4.35
N SER A 24 10.42 -0.24 3.66
CA SER A 24 11.69 0.13 4.28
C SER A 24 11.50 1.22 5.33
N GLU A 25 10.73 2.28 5.05
CA GLU A 25 10.44 3.33 6.03
C GLU A 25 9.77 2.81 7.31
N VAL A 26 8.82 1.88 7.18
CA VAL A 26 8.15 1.26 8.35
C VAL A 26 9.15 0.42 9.15
N LEU A 27 9.95 -0.40 8.46
CA LEU A 27 10.96 -1.23 9.09
C LEU A 27 12.05 -0.40 9.78
N ASP A 28 12.53 0.67 9.16
CA ASP A 28 13.52 1.57 9.74
C ASP A 28 12.98 2.27 10.99
N SER A 29 11.70 2.62 11.00
CA SER A 29 11.04 3.22 12.17
C SER A 29 10.76 2.23 13.31
N GLN A 30 10.71 0.92 13.01
CA GLN A 30 10.27 -0.16 13.91
C GLN A 30 8.83 0.01 14.47
N VAL A 31 8.06 1.00 14.01
CA VAL A 31 6.67 1.23 14.43
C VAL A 31 5.72 0.39 13.55
N CYS A 32 5.69 -0.91 13.81
CA CYS A 32 4.90 -1.87 13.03
C CYS A 32 3.41 -1.95 13.44
N ILE A 33 2.99 -1.22 14.48
CA ILE A 33 1.61 -1.22 14.99
C ILE A 33 1.18 0.23 15.24
N GLY A 34 0.04 0.64 14.68
CA GLY A 34 -0.57 1.95 14.93
C GLY A 34 0.29 3.15 14.53
N GLY A 35 1.25 2.96 13.61
CA GLY A 35 2.22 3.98 13.22
C GLY A 35 1.66 5.07 12.28
N PRO A 36 2.49 6.08 11.96
CA PRO A 36 2.08 7.24 11.17
C PRO A 36 1.57 6.87 9.76
N LYS A 37 2.11 5.82 9.14
CA LYS A 37 1.66 5.33 7.82
C LYS A 37 0.21 4.83 7.84
N VAL A 38 -0.25 4.27 8.97
CA VAL A 38 -1.66 3.86 9.13
C VAL A 38 -2.57 5.08 9.17
N GLN A 39 -2.23 6.08 9.99
CA GLN A 39 -3.00 7.32 10.10
C GLN A 39 -3.06 8.10 8.76
N GLU A 40 -1.96 8.13 8.02
CA GLU A 40 -1.92 8.74 6.69
C GLU A 40 -2.88 8.04 5.72
N LEU A 41 -2.84 6.70 5.69
CA LEU A 41 -3.72 5.89 4.85
C LEU A 41 -5.20 6.13 5.19
N GLU A 42 -5.54 6.11 6.48
CA GLU A 42 -6.92 6.35 6.95
C GLU A 42 -7.45 7.71 6.48
N ARG A 43 -6.65 8.78 6.59
CA ARG A 43 -7.04 10.11 6.09
C ARG A 43 -7.24 10.12 4.58
N ARG A 44 -6.34 9.48 3.83
CA ARG A 44 -6.42 9.42 2.36
C ARG A 44 -7.65 8.64 1.89
N ILE A 45 -7.94 7.51 2.53
CA ILE A 45 -9.13 6.72 2.23
C ILE A 45 -10.38 7.51 2.60
N ALA A 46 -10.45 8.10 3.80
CA ALA A 46 -11.60 8.90 4.22
C ALA A 46 -11.88 10.05 3.24
N ALA A 47 -10.84 10.70 2.71
CA ALA A 47 -11.00 11.76 1.71
C ALA A 47 -11.54 11.25 0.36
N VAL A 48 -11.23 10.02 -0.04
CA VAL A 48 -11.65 9.46 -1.35
C VAL A 48 -12.99 8.73 -1.28
N SER A 49 -13.34 8.18 -0.12
CA SER A 49 -14.51 7.30 0.01
C SER A 49 -15.84 8.06 0.11
N GLU A 50 -15.80 9.40 0.30
CA GLU A 50 -16.99 10.26 0.45
C GLU A 50 -18.02 9.73 1.48
N CYS A 51 -17.56 8.94 2.45
CA CYS A 51 -18.44 8.34 3.44
C CYS A 51 -19.03 9.44 4.34
N ARG A 52 -20.36 9.53 4.35
CA ARG A 52 -21.15 10.34 5.29
C ARG A 52 -21.69 9.49 6.42
#